data_AF-A0A120KYC0-F1
#
_entry.id   AF-A0A120KYC0-F1
#
_cell.length_a   1.000
_cell.length_b   1.000
_cell.length_c   1.000
_cell.angle_alpha   90.00
_cell.angle_beta   90.00
_cell.angle_gamma   90.00
#
_symmetry.space_group_name_H-M   'P 1'
#
loop_
_entity.id
_entity.type
_entity.pdbx_description
1 polymer ?
#
loop_
_entity_poly.entity_id
_entity_poly.type
_entity_poly.pdbx_seq_one_letter_code
_entity_poly.pdbx_strand_id
1 'polypeptide(L)'
;MLSRPVRTSRDIDGVSMSAEFHRDTGRLRIIGEGGVIAEWFPPHSWFVIASVAGYSTWGTRPNEKDLAMVIQDFVLQRDGARGLVFR
;
A
#
# COMPACT_ATOMS: atom_id res chain seq x y z
N MET A 1 4.05 -3.65 -23.83
CA MET A 1 4.37 -2.52 -22.91
C MET A 1 3.47 -2.65 -21.70
N LEU A 2 4.03 -2.48 -20.50
CA LEU A 2 3.28 -2.47 -19.26
C LEU A 2 2.56 -1.12 -19.09
N SER A 3 1.33 -1.16 -18.58
CA SER A 3 0.53 0.00 -18.20
C SER A 3 1.21 0.80 -17.09
N ARG A 4 1.01 2.12 -17.10
CA ARG A 4 1.57 2.97 -16.05
C ARG A 4 0.93 2.58 -14.71
N PRO A 5 1.73 2.34 -13.65
CA PRO A 5 1.17 2.00 -12.37
C PRO A 5 0.38 3.17 -11.78
N VAL A 6 -0.66 2.84 -11.00
CA VAL A 6 -1.37 3.82 -10.15
C VAL A 6 -0.49 4.10 -8.96
N ARG A 7 -0.26 5.37 -8.64
CA ARG A 7 0.62 5.76 -7.53
C ARG A 7 -0.01 6.89 -6.74
N THR A 8 0.19 6.87 -5.42
CA THR A 8 -0.11 7.99 -4.55
C THR A 8 1.00 8.16 -3.51
N SER A 9 1.08 9.35 -2.92
CA SER A 9 2.02 9.68 -1.85
C SER A 9 1.29 10.38 -0.71
N ARG A 10 1.75 10.16 0.51
CA ARG A 10 1.27 10.83 1.72
C ARG A 10 2.42 11.05 2.69
N ASP A 11 2.38 12.19 3.36
CA ASP A 11 3.22 12.47 4.50
C ASP A 11 2.47 12.10 5.79
N ILE A 12 3.06 11.21 6.59
CA ILE A 12 2.50 10.74 7.86
C ILE A 12 3.59 10.90 8.92
N ASP A 13 3.31 11.65 9.98
CA ASP A 13 4.25 11.96 11.08
C ASP A 13 5.62 12.46 10.61
N GLY A 14 5.61 13.27 9.55
CA GLY A 14 6.83 13.85 8.95
C GLY A 14 7.61 12.90 8.04
N VAL A 15 7.12 11.67 7.81
CA VAL A 15 7.73 10.70 6.89
C VAL A 15 6.91 10.62 5.60
N SER A 16 7.55 10.88 4.46
CA SER A 16 6.91 10.72 3.16
C SER A 16 6.89 9.25 2.74
N MET A 17 5.71 8.75 2.39
CA MET A 17 5.50 7.38 1.91
C MET A 17 4.68 7.39 0.63
N SER A 18 5.00 6.48 -0.28
CA SER A 18 4.21 6.24 -1.50
C SER A 18 3.73 4.81 -1.58
N ALA A 19 2.57 4.63 -2.20
CA ALA A 19 2.08 3.33 -2.63
C ALA A 19 1.99 3.31 -4.16
N GLU A 20 2.40 2.20 -4.75
CA GLU A 20 2.34 1.97 -6.20
C GLU A 20 1.70 0.61 -6.50
N PHE A 21 0.72 0.59 -7.40
CA PHE A 21 0.09 -0.62 -7.88
C PHE A 21 0.16 -0.76 -9.40
N HIS A 22 0.71 -1.88 -9.84
CA HIS A 22 0.88 -2.19 -11.25
C HIS A 22 -0.20 -3.16 -11.72
N ARG A 23 -1.15 -2.68 -12.53
CA ARG A 23 -2.37 -3.45 -12.88
C ARG A 23 -2.09 -4.73 -13.66
N ASP A 24 -1.11 -4.72 -14.57
CA ASP A 24 -0.84 -5.90 -15.40
C ASP A 24 -0.19 -7.06 -14.63
N THR A 25 0.54 -6.75 -13.56
CA THR A 25 1.24 -7.77 -12.75
C THR A 25 0.56 -7.99 -11.40
N GLY A 26 -0.38 -7.11 -11.04
CA GLY A 26 -1.01 -7.04 -9.72
C GLY A 26 -0.03 -6.69 -8.59
N ARG A 27 1.16 -6.19 -8.90
CA ARG A 27 2.18 -5.89 -7.87
C ARG A 27 1.87 -4.61 -7.12
N LEU A 28 1.91 -4.69 -5.79
CA LEU A 28 1.77 -3.56 -4.87
C LEU A 28 3.12 -3.29 -4.19
N ARG A 29 3.54 -2.03 -4.09
CA ARG A 29 4.75 -1.60 -3.38
C ARG A 29 4.44 -0.43 -2.45
N ILE A 30 5.06 -0.43 -1.28
CA ILE A 30 5.20 0.76 -0.41
C ILE A 30 6.65 1.21 -0.47
N ILE A 31 6.82 2.50 -0.71
CA ILE A 31 8.10 3.17 -0.90
C ILE A 31 8.21 4.22 0.21
N GLY A 32 9.27 4.16 1.01
CA GLY A 32 9.64 5.20 1.96
C GLY A 32 10.87 5.98 1.48
N GLU A 33 11.45 6.79 2.36
CA GLU A 33 12.62 7.63 2.03
C GLU A 33 13.84 6.84 1.51
N GLY A 34 14.04 5.61 1.98
CA GLY A 34 15.15 4.74 1.57
C GLY A 34 14.87 3.79 0.41
N GLY A 35 13.69 3.84 -0.21
CA GLY A 35 13.28 2.93 -1.29
C GLY A 35 12.10 2.03 -0.91
N VAL A 36 11.98 0.87 -1.58
CA VAL A 36 10.87 -0.07 -1.36
C VAL A 36 11.02 -0.71 0.02
N ILE A 37 10.02 -0.52 0.88
CA ILE A 37 10.02 -1.06 2.24
C ILE A 37 9.05 -2.24 2.40
N ALA A 38 8.10 -2.39 1.48
CA ALA A 38 7.20 -3.53 1.40
C ALA A 38 6.78 -3.77 -0.05
N GLU A 39 6.66 -5.04 -0.42
CA GLU A 39 6.24 -5.46 -1.76
C GLU A 39 5.34 -6.70 -1.63
N TRP A 40 4.22 -6.68 -2.35
CA TRP A 40 3.31 -7.81 -2.43
C TRP A 40 2.94 -8.12 -3.87
N PHE A 41 2.79 -9.41 -4.13
CA PHE A 41 2.32 -9.97 -5.40
C PHE A 41 0.94 -10.60 -5.20
N PRO A 42 0.19 -10.85 -6.30
CA PRO A 42 -1.07 -11.56 -6.20
C PRO A 42 -0.94 -12.94 -5.53
N PRO A 43 -1.95 -13.38 -4.77
CA PRO A 43 -3.19 -12.66 -4.46
C PRO A 43 -3.05 -11.69 -3.28
N HIS A 44 -1.93 -11.70 -2.55
CA HIS A 44 -1.74 -10.90 -1.33
C HIS A 44 -1.91 -9.40 -1.56
N SER A 45 -1.36 -8.88 -2.66
CA SER A 45 -1.55 -7.47 -3.03
C SER A 45 -3.02 -7.09 -3.17
N TRP A 46 -3.84 -7.96 -3.76
CA TRP A 46 -5.27 -7.74 -3.90
C TRP A 46 -5.98 -7.79 -2.55
N PHE A 47 -5.60 -8.72 -1.68
CA PHE A 47 -6.15 -8.79 -0.32
C PHE A 47 -5.84 -7.54 0.50
N VAL A 48 -4.60 -7.04 0.44
CA VAL A 48 -4.19 -5.80 1.13
C VAL A 48 -5.02 -4.59 0.66
N ILE A 49 -5.31 -4.50 -0.64
CA ILE A 49 -6.14 -3.41 -1.16
C ILE A 49 -7.60 -3.63 -0.75
N ALA A 50 -8.12 -4.85 -0.90
CA ALA A 50 -9.51 -5.17 -0.62
C ALA A 50 -9.87 -5.00 0.87
N SER A 51 -8.94 -5.21 1.80
CA SER A 51 -9.16 -5.03 3.24
C SER A 51 -9.43 -3.58 3.64
N VAL A 52 -8.87 -2.62 2.90
CA VAL A 52 -9.01 -1.18 3.22
C VAL A 52 -10.00 -0.47 2.31
N ALA A 53 -10.09 -0.85 1.04
CA ALA A 53 -10.73 -0.06 -0.01
C ALA A 53 -12.22 -0.39 -0.25
N GLY A 54 -12.89 -1.03 0.73
CA GLY A 54 -14.31 -1.46 0.69
C GLY A 54 -15.04 -1.28 -0.64
N TYR A 55 -15.18 -2.37 -1.41
CA TYR A 55 -15.80 -2.46 -2.76
C TYR A 55 -14.93 -2.13 -3.99
N SER A 56 -13.67 -1.70 -3.87
CA SER A 56 -12.80 -1.46 -5.04
C SER A 56 -12.38 -2.73 -5.77
N THR A 57 -13.23 -3.24 -6.68
CA THR A 57 -12.98 -4.34 -7.65
C THR A 57 -12.11 -5.49 -7.09
N TRP A 58 -12.40 -5.94 -5.86
CA TRP A 58 -11.63 -7.01 -5.18
C TRP A 58 -10.11 -6.77 -5.11
N GLY A 59 -9.68 -5.51 -5.02
CA GLY A 59 -8.28 -5.12 -4.95
C GLY A 59 -7.50 -5.19 -6.26
N THR A 60 -8.16 -5.53 -7.38
CA THR A 60 -7.49 -5.70 -8.69
C THR A 60 -7.38 -4.41 -9.50
N ARG A 61 -8.25 -3.41 -9.21
CA ARG A 61 -8.28 -2.12 -9.90
C ARG A 61 -8.36 -0.94 -8.92
N PRO A 62 -7.38 -0.77 -8.02
CA PRO A 62 -7.37 0.37 -7.13
C PRO A 62 -7.25 1.69 -7.89
N ASN A 63 -7.78 2.73 -7.28
CA ASN A 63 -7.50 4.13 -7.57
C ASN A 63 -6.56 4.71 -6.50
N GLU A 64 -6.19 5.98 -6.64
CA GLU A 64 -5.25 6.65 -5.72
C GLU A 64 -5.78 6.75 -4.29
N LYS A 65 -7.10 6.88 -4.09
CA LYS A 65 -7.72 6.91 -2.76
C LYS A 65 -7.58 5.56 -2.05
N ASP A 66 -7.80 4.47 -2.78
CA ASP A 66 -7.61 3.12 -2.25
C ASP A 66 -6.16 2.92 -1.79
N LEU A 67 -5.18 3.32 -2.61
CA LEU A 67 -3.77 3.24 -2.26
C LEU A 67 -3.40 4.16 -1.07
N ALA A 68 -4.06 5.30 -0.92
CA ALA A 68 -3.83 6.19 0.20
C ALA A 68 -4.32 5.58 1.53
N MET A 69 -5.38 4.77 1.47
CA MET A 69 -5.85 3.98 2.61
C MET A 69 -4.90 2.83 2.94
N VAL A 70 -4.30 2.19 1.93
CA VAL A 70 -3.24 1.17 2.15
C VAL A 70 -2.05 1.76 2.89
N ILE A 71 -1.59 2.97 2.51
CA ILE A 71 -0.49 3.63 3.23
C ILE A 71 -0.86 3.85 4.71
N GLN A 72 -2.08 4.32 4.99
CA GLN A 72 -2.53 4.60 6.35
C GLN A 72 -2.63 3.32 7.19
N ASP A 73 -3.23 2.27 6.65
CA ASP A 73 -3.32 0.96 7.31
C ASP A 73 -1.94 0.35 7.57
N PHE A 74 -1.01 0.45 6.61
CA PHE A 74 0.36 -0.03 6.78
C PHE A 74 1.09 0.67 7.94
N VAL A 75 0.93 1.99 8.08
CA VAL A 75 1.52 2.75 9.20
C VAL A 75 0.90 2.32 10.53
N LEU A 76 -0.43 2.22 10.59
CA LEU A 76 -1.14 1.79 11.81
C LEU A 76 -0.67 0.40 12.27
N GLN A 77 -0.51 -0.55 11.35
CA GLN A 77 -0.02 -1.89 11.66
C GLN A 77 1.43 -1.89 12.12
N ARG A 78 2.29 -1.07 11.48
CA ARG A 78 3.70 -0.94 11.86
C ARG A 78 3.87 -0.34 13.25
N ASP A 79 3.09 0.67 13.60
CA ASP A 79 3.18 1.32 14.91
C ASP A 79 2.54 0.46 16.01
N GLY A 80 1.44 -0.23 15.70
CA GLY A 80 0.87 -1.26 16.58
C GLY A 80 1.87 -2.38 16.87
N ALA A 81 2.59 -2.85 15.85
CA ALA A 81 3.65 -3.85 16.03
C ALA A 81 4.82 -3.33 16.89
N ARG A 82 5.23 -2.07 16.72
CA ARG A 82 6.23 -1.44 17.60
C ARG A 82 5.75 -1.35 19.04
N GLY A 83 4.49 -1.00 19.27
CA GLY A 83 3.90 -0.92 20.62
C GLY A 83 3.87 -2.26 21.37
N LEU A 84 3.84 -3.39 20.66
CA LEU A 84 3.89 -4.73 21.26
C LEU A 84 5.31 -5.23 21.55
N VAL A 85 6.34 -4.66 20.93
CA VAL A 85 7.75 -5.07 21.14
C VAL A 85 8.37 -4.41 22.38
N PHE A 86 7.76 -3.35 22.90
CA PHE A 86 8.23 -2.63 24.10
C PHE A 86 7.42 -2.93 25.37
N ARG A 87 6.83 -4.12 25.50
CA ARG A 87 6.06 -4.50 26.69
C ARG A 87 6.70 -5.64 27.48
#